data_AF-A0A5E4LLA4-F1
#
_entry.id   AF-A0A5E4LLA4-F1
#
_cell.length_a   1.000
_cell.length_b   1.000
_cell.length_c   1.000
_cell.angle_alpha   90.00
_cell.angle_beta   90.00
_cell.angle_gamma   90.00
#
_symmetry.space_group_name_H-M   'P 1'
#
loop_
_entity.id
_entity.type
_entity.pdbx_description
1 polymer ?
#
loop_
_entity_poly.entity_id
_entity_poly.type
_entity_poly.pdbx_seq_one_letter_code
_entity_poly.pdbx_strand_id
1 'polypeptide(L)'
;MKMIKEINNLVLGMEEEDKRYITDLLSKGKLKMAATMYAKGISIGLASEMSGVEKHEIQDYAGDTMMFDRVKEEVDIRDRMKRVRKLVR
;
A
#
# COMPACT_ATOMS: atom_id res chain seq x y z
N MET A 1 11.97 2.46 -21.27
CA MET A 1 10.53 2.19 -21.02
C MET A 1 9.92 1.08 -21.88
N LYS A 2 10.41 0.81 -23.10
CA LYS A 2 9.86 -0.25 -23.98
C LYS A 2 10.04 -1.68 -23.43
N MET A 3 11.23 -1.97 -22.91
CA MET A 3 11.61 -3.27 -22.36
C MET A 3 10.77 -3.70 -21.13
N ILE A 4 10.42 -2.76 -20.23
CA ILE A 4 9.57 -3.05 -19.07
C ILE A 4 8.14 -3.40 -19.51
N LYS A 5 7.62 -2.69 -20.53
CA LYS A 5 6.30 -3.02 -21.11
C LYS A 5 6.30 -4.40 -21.76
N GLU A 6 7.36 -4.75 -22.47
CA GLU A 6 7.49 -6.07 -23.10
C GLU A 6 7.55 -7.20 -22.05
N ILE A 7 8.30 -7.01 -20.96
CA ILE A 7 8.34 -7.97 -19.85
C ILE A 7 6.96 -8.14 -19.21
N ASN A 8 6.25 -7.03 -18.94
CA ASN A 8 4.89 -7.12 -18.39
C ASN A 8 3.93 -7.86 -19.34
N ASN A 9 3.99 -7.59 -20.64
CA ASN A 9 3.14 -8.27 -21.61
C ASN A 9 3.44 -9.78 -21.69
N LEU A 10 4.71 -10.17 -21.59
CA LEU A 10 5.10 -11.58 -21.52
C LEU A 10 4.56 -12.25 -20.24
N VAL A 11 4.69 -11.58 -19.10
CA VAL A 11 4.15 -12.10 -17.83
C VAL A 11 2.64 -12.25 -17.90
N LEU A 12 1.92 -11.27 -18.47
CA LEU A 12 0.46 -11.35 -18.65
C LEU A 12 0.05 -12.50 -19.59
N GLY A 13 0.77 -12.69 -20.69
CA GLY A 13 0.52 -13.83 -21.60
C GLY A 13 0.75 -15.18 -20.93
N MET A 14 1.80 -15.29 -20.10
CA MET A 14 2.06 -16.50 -19.31
C MET A 14 0.98 -16.75 -18.25
N GLU A 15 0.37 -15.70 -17.70
CA GLU A 15 -0.74 -15.83 -16.75
C GLU A 15 -2.07 -16.25 -17.37
N GLU A 16 -2.30 -15.94 -18.66
CA GLU A 16 -3.47 -16.44 -19.38
C GLU A 16 -3.39 -17.96 -19.59
N GLU A 17 -2.20 -18.49 -19.84
CA GLU A 17 -1.95 -19.93 -19.99
C GLU A 17 -1.90 -20.66 -18.64
N ASP A 18 -1.30 -20.05 -17.62
CA ASP A 18 -1.20 -20.59 -16.27
C ASP A 18 -1.71 -19.56 -15.25
N LYS A 19 -2.95 -19.75 -14.80
CA LYS A 19 -3.71 -18.82 -13.93
C LYS A 19 -3.16 -18.73 -12.51
N ARG A 20 -1.94 -18.22 -12.36
CA ARG A 20 -1.29 -18.02 -11.07
C ARG A 20 -1.65 -16.69 -10.41
N TYR A 21 -2.29 -15.78 -11.15
CA TYR A 21 -2.77 -14.48 -10.66
C TYR A 21 -1.72 -13.68 -9.88
N ILE A 22 -0.44 -13.81 -10.24
CA ILE A 22 0.69 -13.18 -9.56
C ILE A 22 0.59 -11.66 -9.71
N THR A 23 0.25 -11.15 -10.89
CA THR A 23 0.10 -9.71 -11.14
C THR A 23 -1.02 -9.11 -10.30
N ASP A 24 -2.18 -9.77 -10.24
CA ASP A 24 -3.34 -9.36 -9.45
C ASP A 24 -3.04 -9.44 -7.94
N LEU A 25 -2.38 -10.52 -7.50
CA LEU A 25 -1.98 -10.70 -6.10
C LEU A 25 -0.98 -9.62 -5.67
N LEU A 26 0.01 -9.30 -6.50
CA LEU A 26 0.96 -8.23 -6.25
C LEU A 26 0.27 -6.87 -6.20
N SER A 27 -0.66 -6.61 -7.11
CA SER A 27 -1.42 -5.35 -7.16
C SER A 27 -2.28 -5.17 -5.90
N LYS A 28 -3.03 -6.21 -5.49
CA LYS A 28 -3.79 -6.23 -4.23
C LYS A 28 -2.88 -6.13 -3.00
N GLY A 29 -1.70 -6.75 -3.05
CA GLY A 29 -0.69 -6.66 -2.01
C GLY A 29 -0.20 -5.23 -1.81
N LYS A 30 0.12 -4.53 -2.90
CA LYS A 30 0.51 -3.11 -2.88
C LYS A 30 -0.60 -2.22 -2.31
N LEU A 31 -1.84 -2.41 -2.76
CA LEU A 31 -3.00 -1.68 -2.26
C LEU A 31 -3.18 -1.86 -0.75
N LYS A 32 -3.12 -3.09 -0.26
CA LYS A 32 -3.24 -3.39 1.17
C LYS A 32 -2.10 -2.77 1.99
N MET A 33 -0.87 -2.81 1.48
CA MET A 33 0.27 -2.16 2.15
C MET A 33 0.06 -0.65 2.23
N ALA A 34 -0.34 -0.01 1.14
CA ALA A 34 -0.58 1.42 1.06
C ALA A 34 -1.71 1.86 2.02
N ALA A 35 -2.83 1.13 2.03
CA ALA A 35 -3.93 1.37 2.95
C ALA A 35 -3.53 1.16 4.41
N THR A 36 -2.67 0.18 4.70
CA THR A 36 -2.13 -0.04 6.05
C THR A 36 -1.21 1.10 6.49
N MET A 37 -0.35 1.60 5.60
CA MET A 37 0.49 2.77 5.85
C MET A 37 -0.39 3.98 6.19
N TYR A 38 -1.40 4.24 5.38
CA TYR A 38 -2.36 5.31 5.58
C TYR A 38 -3.09 5.18 6.93
N ALA A 39 -3.65 4.00 7.23
CA ALA A 39 -4.32 3.72 8.51
C ALA A 39 -3.39 3.91 9.73
N LYS A 40 -2.08 3.65 9.58
CA LYS A 40 -1.08 3.90 10.64
C LYS A 40 -0.68 5.37 10.78
N GLY A 41 -1.26 6.27 9.98
CA GLY A 41 -1.06 7.72 10.07
C GLY A 41 0.02 8.28 9.13
N ILE A 42 0.49 7.49 8.16
CA ILE A 42 1.28 8.05 7.04
C ILE A 42 0.33 8.85 6.14
N SER A 43 0.80 10.00 5.61
CA SER A 43 -0.02 10.79 4.70
C SER A 43 -0.36 9.99 3.43
N ILE A 44 -1.55 10.19 2.88
CA ILE A 44 -1.99 9.47 1.67
C ILE A 44 -1.05 9.70 0.48
N GLY A 45 -0.50 10.92 0.37
CA GLY A 45 0.45 11.25 -0.69
C GLY A 45 1.74 10.43 -0.60
N LEU A 46 2.30 10.33 0.60
CA LEU A 46 3.52 9.55 0.82
C LEU A 46 3.25 8.04 0.70
N ALA A 47 2.10 7.55 1.19
CA ALA A 47 1.71 6.15 1.02
C ALA A 47 1.55 5.77 -0.46
N SER A 48 0.97 6.66 -1.26
CA SER A 48 0.85 6.50 -2.72
C SER A 48 2.22 6.46 -3.41
N GLU A 49 3.10 7.42 -3.09
CA GLU A 49 4.46 7.48 -3.65
C GLU A 49 5.28 6.22 -3.32
N MET A 50 5.23 5.75 -2.08
CA MET A 50 5.99 4.57 -1.63
C MET A 50 5.49 3.26 -2.23
N SER A 51 4.19 3.14 -2.50
CA SER A 51 3.56 1.90 -2.96
C SER A 51 3.33 1.86 -4.47
N GLY A 52 3.34 3.02 -5.14
CA GLY A 52 2.96 3.18 -6.54
C GLY A 52 1.46 2.96 -6.80
N VAL A 53 0.62 3.06 -5.76
CA VAL A 53 -0.84 2.91 -5.84
C VAL A 53 -1.48 4.29 -5.90
N GLU A 54 -2.56 4.44 -6.67
CA GLU A 54 -3.26 5.71 -6.79
C GLU A 54 -3.97 6.08 -5.48
N LYS A 55 -4.00 7.39 -5.18
CA LYS A 55 -4.55 7.89 -3.90
C LYS A 55 -6.01 7.50 -3.69
N HIS A 56 -6.82 7.55 -4.74
CA HIS A 56 -8.25 7.23 -4.65
C HIS A 56 -8.45 5.74 -4.30
N GLU A 57 -7.70 4.83 -4.92
CA GLU A 57 -7.77 3.39 -4.60
C GLU A 57 -7.42 3.10 -3.14
N ILE A 58 -6.41 3.79 -2.60
CA ILE A 58 -6.02 3.66 -1.19
C ILE A 58 -7.17 4.09 -0.27
N GLN A 59 -7.82 5.22 -0.60
CA GLN A 59 -8.95 5.77 0.16
C GLN A 59 -10.16 4.85 0.12
N ASP A 60 -10.55 4.42 -1.08
CA ASP A 60 -11.69 3.52 -1.31
C ASP A 60 -11.49 2.22 -0.53
N TYR A 61 -10.33 1.58 -0.71
CA TYR A 61 -10.02 0.34 -0.01
C TYR A 61 -9.98 0.52 1.52
N ALA A 62 -9.32 1.57 2.02
CA ALA A 62 -9.22 1.81 3.46
C ALA A 62 -10.58 2.12 4.10
N GLY A 63 -11.47 2.83 3.38
CA GLY A 63 -12.85 3.12 3.77
C GLY A 63 -13.69 1.85 3.81
N ASP A 64 -13.74 1.11 2.69
CA ASP A 64 -14.54 -0.12 2.56
C ASP A 64 -14.16 -1.18 3.59
N THR A 65 -12.87 -1.27 3.93
CA THR A 65 -12.38 -2.27 4.87
C THR A 65 -12.34 -1.80 6.32
N MET A 66 -12.66 -0.51 6.57
CA MET A 66 -12.51 0.17 7.87
C MET A 66 -11.12 -0.08 8.48
N MET A 67 -10.07 0.03 7.67
CA MET A 67 -8.71 -0.31 8.09
C MET A 67 -8.19 0.59 9.21
N PHE A 68 -8.70 1.83 9.30
CA PHE A 68 -8.41 2.74 10.40
C PHE A 68 -8.94 2.22 11.75
N ASP A 69 -10.13 1.60 11.78
CA ASP A 69 -10.71 0.99 12.99
C ASP A 69 -9.98 -0.29 13.43
N ARG A 70 -9.32 -0.97 12.49
CA ARG A 70 -8.56 -2.21 12.79
C ARG A 70 -7.24 -1.94 13.48
N VAL A 71 -6.73 -0.71 13.44
CA VAL A 71 -5.53 -0.30 14.19
C VAL A 71 -5.96 -0.08 15.65
N LYS A 72 -6.17 -1.18 16.39
CA LYS A 72 -6.65 -1.16 17.79
C LYS A 72 -5.68 -0.51 18.77
N GLU A 73 -4.40 -0.38 18.40
CA GLU A 73 -3.44 0.39 19.18
C GLU A 73 -3.60 1.87 18.84
N GLU A 74 -4.51 2.55 19.55
CA GLU A 74 -4.52 4.01 19.61
C GLU A 74 -3.21 4.48 20.25
N VAL A 75 -2.25 4.90 19.43
CA VAL A 75 -1.04 5.54 19.92
C VAL A 75 -1.32 7.03 20.08
N ASP A 76 -1.46 7.48 21.33
CA ASP A 76 -1.63 8.90 21.68
C ASP A 76 -0.52 9.74 21.02
N ILE A 77 -0.89 10.94 20.55
CA ILE A 77 0.02 11.87 19.88
C ILE A 77 1.28 12.16 20.72
N ARG A 78 1.17 12.17 22.05
CA ARG A 78 2.29 12.34 22.98
C ARG A 78 3.29 11.20 22.86
N ASP A 79 2.81 9.97 22.75
CA ASP A 79 3.69 8.81 22.64
C ASP A 79 4.31 8.70 21.25
N ARG A 80 3.58 9.12 20.21
CA ARG A 80 4.17 9.33 18.87
C ARG A 80 5.32 10.33 18.93
N MET A 81 5.12 11.49 19.55
CA MET A 81 6.14 12.53 19.68
C MET A 81 7.34 12.08 20.52
N LYS A 82 7.13 11.32 21.60
CA LYS A 82 8.23 10.74 22.39
C LYS A 82 9.08 9.78 21.56
N ARG A 83 8.44 8.89 20.77
CA ARG A 83 9.14 7.93 19.91
C ARG A 83 9.99 8.66 18.86
N VAL A 84 9.41 9.66 18.19
CA VAL A 84 10.12 10.47 17.20
C VAL A 84 11.32 11.19 17.84
N ARG A 85 11.14 11.83 18.99
CA ARG A 85 12.26 12.50 19.69
C ARG A 85 13.40 11.56 20.05
N LYS A 86 13.15 10.28 20.31
CA LYS A 86 14.21 9.29 20.59
C LYS A 86 15.01 8.88 19.35
N LEU A 87 14.47 9.04 18.15
CA LEU A 87 15.13 8.65 16.89
C LEU A 87 16.00 9.78 16.31
N VAL A 88 15.74 11.03 16.71
CA VAL A 88 16.40 12.24 16.19
C VAL A 88 17.37 12.85 17.23
N ARG A 89 17.43 12.28 18.44
CA ARG A 89 18.45 12.58 19.46
C ARG A 89 19.56 11.55 19.38
#